data_AF-A0A1S3M7P9-F1
#
_entry.id   AF-A0A1S3M7P9-F1
#
_cell.length_a   1.000
_cell.length_b   1.000
_cell.length_c   1.000
_cell.angle_alpha   90.00
_cell.angle_beta   90.00
_cell.angle_gamma   90.00
#
_symmetry.space_group_name_H-M   'P 1'
#
loop_
_entity.id
_entity.type
_entity.pdbx_description
1 polymer ?
#
loop_
_entity_poly.entity_id
_entity_poly.type
_entity_poly.pdbx_seq_one_letter_code
_entity_poly.pdbx_strand_id
1 'polypeptide(L)'
;MLQMKVCHLCNGTVQNSTALGQFCSASAGLIDGCCCLLRKENTSNADYIIGLDLSNCSLSHVEDLQEASTAAMIDISLNPIVQLNNSLFQGFIQLDNLFLPVNLACPGGNASWDKVEVKGETRHCEGQKDICNQTGHLSLNCPENSLCAAYGPGFFECSCIDDFHGYKCLREGKFPIVKVFGLLGASTVLVSILLWVTQRRKVKSV
;
A
#
# COMPACT_ATOMS: atom_id res chain seq x y z
N MET A 1 18.22 9.89 2.66
CA MET A 1 16.90 10.24 2.12
C MET A 1 16.52 9.11 1.18
N LEU A 2 15.48 8.34 1.48
CA LEU A 2 15.02 7.29 0.56
C LEU A 2 14.44 8.01 -0.66
N GLN A 3 15.01 7.81 -1.85
CA GLN A 3 14.43 8.37 -3.06
C GLN A 3 13.24 7.50 -3.46
N MET A 4 12.02 8.02 -3.27
CA MET A 4 10.78 7.35 -3.70
C MET A 4 10.69 7.46 -5.21
N LYS A 5 10.73 6.32 -5.90
CA LYS A 5 10.77 6.27 -7.37
C LYS A 5 9.48 6.80 -7.98
N VAL A 6 8.35 6.56 -7.31
CA VAL A 6 7.02 6.98 -7.80
C VAL A 6 6.90 8.51 -7.92
N CYS A 7 7.64 9.27 -7.12
CA CYS A 7 7.64 10.73 -7.15
C CYS A 7 8.33 11.33 -8.38
N HIS A 8 9.09 10.52 -9.12
CA HIS A 8 9.77 10.92 -10.34
C HIS A 8 9.42 9.99 -11.50
N LEU A 9 8.25 9.33 -11.46
CA LEU A 9 7.79 8.44 -12.51
C LEU A 9 7.61 9.17 -13.85
N CYS A 10 7.35 10.47 -13.79
CA CYS A 10 7.40 11.38 -14.92
C CYS A 10 8.10 12.69 -14.54
N ASN A 11 8.43 13.51 -15.55
CA ASN A 11 9.02 14.85 -15.36
C ASN A 11 8.00 15.90 -14.86
N GLY A 12 6.81 15.47 -14.44
CA GLY A 12 5.78 16.32 -13.88
C GLY A 12 6.14 16.80 -12.47
N THR A 13 5.47 17.88 -12.07
CA THR A 13 5.45 18.34 -10.68
C THR A 13 4.02 18.70 -10.30
N VAL A 14 3.67 18.47 -9.02
CA VAL A 14 2.37 18.85 -8.48
C VAL A 14 2.13 20.35 -8.73
N GLN A 15 1.06 20.67 -9.45
CA GLN A 15 0.72 22.06 -9.78
C GLN A 15 -0.15 22.68 -8.68
N ASN A 16 0.23 23.87 -8.18
CA ASN A 16 -0.53 24.54 -7.11
C ASN A 16 -1.99 24.86 -7.47
N SER A 17 -2.33 24.96 -8.76
CA SER A 17 -3.68 25.26 -9.24
C SER A 17 -4.59 24.03 -9.30
N THR A 18 -4.06 22.81 -9.21
CA THR A 18 -4.87 21.58 -9.24
C THR A 18 -5.46 21.29 -7.87
N ALA A 19 -6.48 20.43 -7.84
CA ALA A 19 -7.07 19.95 -6.58
C ALA A 19 -5.99 19.33 -5.66
N LEU A 20 -5.03 18.60 -6.25
CA LEU A 20 -3.94 17.97 -5.50
C LEU A 20 -2.94 19.00 -4.95
N GLY A 21 -2.58 20.04 -5.71
CA GLY A 21 -1.73 21.10 -5.19
C GLY A 21 -2.39 21.92 -4.07
N GLN A 22 -3.70 22.17 -4.19
CA GLN A 22 -4.48 22.82 -3.13
C GLN A 22 -4.58 21.95 -1.87
N PHE A 23 -4.86 20.65 -2.04
CA PHE A 23 -4.85 19.66 -0.97
C PHE A 23 -3.48 19.61 -0.28
N CYS A 24 -2.40 19.52 -1.05
CA CYS A 24 -1.04 19.48 -0.53
C CYS A 24 -0.72 20.72 0.32
N SER A 25 -1.06 21.91 -0.19
CA SER A 25 -0.87 23.17 0.52
C SER A 25 -1.70 23.23 1.81
N ALA A 26 -2.95 22.78 1.77
CA ALA A 26 -3.84 22.76 2.93
C ALA A 26 -3.38 21.79 4.02
N SER A 27 -2.72 20.69 3.64
CA SER A 27 -2.13 19.71 4.55
C SER A 27 -0.73 20.09 5.06
N ALA A 28 -0.22 21.28 4.72
CA ALA A 28 1.17 21.67 4.95
C ALA A 28 2.19 20.66 4.40
N GLY A 29 1.85 20.03 3.28
CA GLY A 29 2.69 19.06 2.60
C GLY A 29 3.85 19.71 1.84
N LEU A 30 4.90 18.93 1.63
CA LEU A 30 6.06 19.27 0.81
C LEU A 30 5.90 18.62 -0.56
N ILE A 31 6.04 19.40 -1.63
CA ILE A 31 6.05 18.88 -2.99
C ILE A 31 7.44 18.34 -3.32
N ASP A 32 7.51 17.11 -3.80
CA ASP A 32 8.70 16.48 -4.36
C ASP A 32 8.34 15.77 -5.67
N GLY A 33 8.67 16.42 -6.80
CA GLY A 33 8.23 15.98 -8.12
C GLY A 33 6.71 15.81 -8.18
N CYS A 34 6.27 14.61 -8.55
CA CYS A 34 4.87 14.22 -8.65
C CYS A 34 4.19 13.96 -7.30
N CYS A 35 4.92 13.95 -6.19
CA CYS A 35 4.39 13.63 -4.87
C CYS A 35 4.10 14.87 -4.02
N CYS A 36 3.04 14.77 -3.22
CA CYS A 36 2.87 15.55 -2.01
C CYS A 36 3.23 14.69 -0.79
N LEU A 37 4.22 15.14 -0.03
CA LEU A 37 4.78 14.44 1.12
C LEU A 37 4.34 15.12 2.42
N LEU A 38 4.00 14.31 3.42
CA LEU A 38 3.73 14.80 4.77
C LEU A 38 4.70 14.19 5.77
N ARG A 39 5.20 15.02 6.69
CA ARG A 39 6.10 14.57 7.74
C ARG A 39 5.32 13.90 8.85
N LYS A 40 5.76 12.71 9.27
CA LYS A 40 5.17 12.04 10.42
C LYS A 40 5.66 12.69 11.73
N GLU A 41 4.73 13.25 12.51
CA GLU A 41 5.00 14.05 13.72
C GLU A 41 5.93 13.38 14.75
N ASN A 42 5.95 12.04 14.81
CA ASN A 42 6.68 11.26 15.82
C ASN A 42 7.96 10.58 15.32
N THR A 43 8.32 10.75 14.05
CA THR A 43 9.54 10.15 13.48
C THR A 43 10.28 11.20 12.68
N SER A 44 11.46 11.58 13.14
CA SER A 44 12.22 12.69 12.58
C SER A 44 12.60 12.55 11.10
N ASN A 45 12.42 11.40 10.44
CA ASN A 45 12.95 11.16 9.09
C ASN A 45 12.04 10.34 8.15
N ALA A 46 10.75 10.13 8.48
CA ALA A 46 9.86 9.37 7.61
C ALA A 46 8.75 10.27 7.04
N ASP A 47 9.00 10.78 5.84
CA ASP A 47 7.98 11.39 5.02
C ASP A 47 7.16 10.28 4.37
N TYR A 48 5.84 10.48 4.25
CA TYR A 48 4.95 9.57 3.53
C TYR A 48 4.12 10.34 2.51
N ILE A 49 3.71 9.64 1.45
CA ILE A 49 3.02 10.24 0.32
C ILE A 49 1.54 10.40 0.67
N ILE A 50 1.05 11.63 0.74
CA ILE A 50 -0.38 11.93 0.93
C ILE A 50 -1.08 12.23 -0.39
N GLY A 51 -0.32 12.57 -1.43
CA GLY A 51 -0.86 12.78 -2.78
C GLY A 51 0.12 12.44 -3.88
N LEU A 52 -0.39 11.99 -5.03
CA LEU A 52 0.40 11.66 -6.21
C LEU A 52 -0.25 12.22 -7.49
N ASP A 53 0.44 13.11 -8.19
CA ASP A 53 0.03 13.72 -9.46
C ASP A 53 0.86 13.16 -10.61
N LEU A 54 0.29 12.20 -11.33
CA LEU A 54 0.80 11.65 -12.58
C LEU A 54 -0.08 12.06 -13.76
N SER A 55 -0.83 13.16 -13.63
CA SER A 55 -1.71 13.63 -14.69
C SER A 55 -0.91 14.08 -15.91
N ASN A 56 -1.43 13.79 -17.11
CA ASN A 56 -0.84 14.22 -18.39
C ASN A 56 0.65 13.85 -18.55
N CYS A 57 1.06 12.69 -18.04
CA CYS A 57 2.43 12.19 -18.12
C CYS A 57 2.69 11.31 -19.36
N SER A 58 1.75 11.25 -20.30
CA SER A 58 1.80 10.37 -21.49
C SER A 58 1.98 8.88 -21.15
N LEU A 59 1.50 8.45 -19.98
CA LEU A 59 1.61 7.07 -19.50
C LEU A 59 0.62 6.18 -20.25
N SER A 60 1.11 5.10 -20.88
CA SER A 60 0.23 4.08 -21.49
C SER A 60 -0.12 2.96 -20.52
N HIS A 61 0.73 2.72 -19.51
CA HIS A 61 0.58 1.67 -18.51
C HIS A 61 1.07 2.16 -17.13
N VAL A 62 0.50 1.60 -16.07
CA VAL A 62 0.90 1.84 -14.68
C VAL A 62 0.90 0.49 -13.96
N GLU A 63 2.08 0.04 -13.52
CA GLU A 63 2.26 -1.31 -12.95
C GLU A 63 2.40 -1.33 -11.43
N ASP A 64 3.11 -0.35 -10.85
CA ASP A 64 3.38 -0.31 -9.41
C ASP A 64 3.23 1.12 -8.87
N LEU A 65 2.33 1.27 -7.90
CA LEU A 65 2.13 2.49 -7.13
C LEU A 65 2.30 2.25 -5.63
N GLN A 66 2.76 1.09 -5.18
CA GLN A 66 2.70 0.67 -3.77
C GLN A 66 3.48 1.58 -2.82
N GLU A 67 4.53 2.26 -3.30
CA GLU A 67 5.23 3.32 -2.55
C GLU A 67 4.27 4.45 -2.11
N ALA A 68 3.21 4.70 -2.86
CA ALA A 68 2.17 5.70 -2.61
C ALA A 68 0.89 5.12 -1.98
N SER A 69 0.92 3.91 -1.39
CA SER A 69 -0.25 3.26 -0.76
C SER A 69 -0.90 4.09 0.38
N THR A 70 -0.17 5.07 0.92
CA THR A 70 -0.69 6.01 1.94
C THR A 70 -1.35 7.26 1.35
N ALA A 71 -1.39 7.41 0.02
CA ALA A 71 -1.94 8.59 -0.62
C ALA A 71 -3.46 8.65 -0.45
N ALA A 72 -3.95 9.82 -0.04
CA ALA A 72 -5.36 10.15 0.03
C ALA A 72 -5.90 10.70 -1.30
N MET A 73 -5.02 11.24 -2.15
CA MET A 73 -5.40 11.79 -3.45
C MET A 73 -4.44 11.33 -4.56
N ILE A 74 -4.98 10.77 -5.63
CA ILE A 74 -4.18 10.33 -6.78
C ILE A 74 -4.81 10.87 -8.06
N ASP A 75 -4.00 11.50 -8.90
CA ASP A 75 -4.39 11.91 -10.23
C ASP A 75 -3.55 11.19 -11.29
N ILE A 76 -4.17 10.30 -12.06
CA ILE A 76 -3.56 9.66 -13.23
C ILE A 76 -4.33 10.03 -14.51
N SER A 77 -5.14 11.08 -14.46
CA SER A 77 -5.98 11.54 -15.56
C SER A 77 -5.15 12.07 -16.74
N LEU A 78 -5.81 12.30 -17.88
CA LEU A 78 -5.18 12.84 -19.09
C LEU A 78 -4.00 11.98 -19.63
N ASN A 79 -4.02 10.68 -19.35
CA ASN A 79 -3.04 9.72 -19.87
C ASN A 79 -3.71 8.75 -20.86
N PRO A 80 -2.98 8.25 -21.88
CA PRO A 80 -3.48 7.27 -22.85
C PRO A 80 -3.58 5.84 -22.28
N ILE A 81 -4.10 5.68 -21.06
CA ILE A 81 -4.26 4.39 -20.39
C ILE A 81 -5.58 3.76 -20.84
N VAL A 82 -5.49 2.57 -21.43
CA VAL A 82 -6.67 1.83 -21.92
C VAL A 82 -7.25 0.91 -20.85
N GLN A 83 -6.39 0.37 -19.98
CA GLN A 83 -6.78 -0.58 -18.94
C GLN A 83 -5.87 -0.42 -17.71
N LEU A 84 -6.44 -0.59 -16.53
CA LEU A 84 -5.71 -0.68 -15.27
C LEU A 84 -5.82 -2.09 -14.69
N ASN A 85 -4.76 -2.52 -14.00
CA ASN A 85 -4.82 -3.73 -13.21
C ASN A 85 -5.74 -3.51 -11.99
N ASN A 86 -6.67 -4.44 -11.76
CA ASN A 86 -7.59 -4.38 -10.63
C ASN A 86 -6.85 -4.40 -9.28
N SER A 87 -5.66 -5.00 -9.19
CA SER A 87 -4.88 -5.05 -7.94
C SER A 87 -4.01 -3.82 -7.68
N LEU A 88 -3.96 -2.84 -8.61
CA LEU A 88 -3.04 -1.70 -8.51
C LEU A 88 -3.23 -0.90 -7.21
N PHE A 89 -4.48 -0.77 -6.77
CA PHE A 89 -4.89 -0.01 -5.59
C PHE A 89 -5.13 -0.88 -4.35
N GLN A 90 -4.65 -2.13 -4.34
CA GLN A 90 -4.65 -2.94 -3.12
C GLN A 90 -3.76 -2.29 -2.05
N GLY A 91 -4.28 -2.20 -0.83
CA GLY A 91 -3.62 -1.54 0.30
C GLY A 91 -3.83 -0.02 0.37
N PHE A 92 -4.50 0.61 -0.60
CA PHE A 92 -4.77 2.05 -0.61
C PHE A 92 -5.99 2.41 0.25
N ILE A 93 -5.90 2.10 1.54
CA ILE A 93 -7.00 2.22 2.50
C ILE A 93 -7.39 3.69 2.80
N GLN A 94 -6.50 4.64 2.51
CA GLN A 94 -6.72 6.08 2.76
C GLN A 94 -7.14 6.86 1.52
N LEU A 95 -7.21 6.21 0.36
CA LEU A 95 -7.49 6.87 -0.92
C LEU A 95 -8.92 7.42 -0.92
N ASP A 96 -9.07 8.74 -0.92
CA ASP A 96 -10.36 9.43 -0.88
C ASP A 96 -10.73 10.02 -2.24
N ASN A 97 -9.73 10.49 -3.00
CA ASN A 97 -9.93 11.13 -4.30
C ASN A 97 -9.06 10.47 -5.36
N LEU A 98 -9.69 9.96 -6.41
CA LEU A 98 -9.01 9.34 -7.55
C LEU A 98 -9.50 9.95 -8.87
N PHE A 99 -8.57 10.51 -9.65
CA PHE A 99 -8.83 11.04 -10.98
C PHE A 99 -8.24 10.11 -12.04
N LEU A 100 -9.09 9.68 -12.97
CA LEU A 100 -8.79 8.69 -14.01
C LEU A 100 -9.11 9.26 -15.40
N PRO A 101 -8.47 8.75 -16.46
CA PRO A 101 -8.98 8.89 -17.82
C PRO A 101 -10.45 8.44 -17.92
N VAL A 102 -11.28 9.19 -18.64
CA VAL A 102 -12.74 9.00 -18.69
C VAL A 102 -13.20 7.58 -19.08
N ASN A 103 -12.41 6.89 -19.92
CA ASN A 103 -12.66 5.54 -20.40
C ASN A 103 -12.47 4.46 -19.32
N LEU A 104 -11.79 4.77 -18.22
CA LEU A 104 -11.55 3.82 -17.14
C LEU A 104 -12.66 3.88 -16.09
N ALA A 105 -13.00 2.72 -15.52
CA ALA A 105 -13.91 2.64 -14.39
C ALA A 105 -13.15 2.88 -13.07
N CYS A 106 -13.87 3.38 -12.06
CA CYS A 106 -13.34 3.45 -10.71
C CYS A 106 -13.00 2.04 -10.20
N PRO A 107 -11.86 1.83 -9.52
CA PRO A 107 -11.52 0.54 -8.92
C PRO A 107 -12.60 0.09 -7.94
N GLY A 108 -12.93 -1.21 -7.96
CA GLY A 108 -14.06 -1.76 -7.21
C GLY A 108 -15.46 -1.42 -7.77
N GLY A 109 -15.52 -0.60 -8.83
CA GLY A 109 -16.77 -0.13 -9.42
C GLY A 109 -17.44 0.99 -8.63
N ASN A 110 -18.55 1.52 -9.15
CA ASN A 110 -19.22 2.70 -8.56
C ASN A 110 -19.73 2.47 -7.12
N ALA A 111 -19.97 1.22 -6.72
CA ALA A 111 -20.44 0.88 -5.37
C ALA A 111 -19.36 1.08 -4.29
N SER A 112 -18.08 1.07 -4.68
CA SER A 112 -16.94 1.28 -3.77
C SER A 112 -16.68 2.75 -3.45
N TRP A 113 -17.46 3.68 -4.00
CA TRP A 113 -17.27 5.11 -3.87
C TRP A 113 -18.58 5.80 -3.46
N ASP A 114 -18.50 6.87 -2.67
CA ASP A 114 -19.63 7.73 -2.34
C ASP A 114 -20.16 8.43 -3.57
N LYS A 115 -19.24 8.88 -4.43
CA LYS A 115 -19.58 9.67 -5.59
C LYS A 115 -18.64 9.35 -6.75
N VAL A 116 -19.24 9.20 -7.93
CA VAL A 116 -18.51 9.04 -9.20
C VAL A 116 -19.04 10.08 -10.18
N GLU A 117 -18.17 10.98 -10.61
CA GLU A 117 -18.49 12.04 -11.58
C GLU A 117 -17.60 11.94 -12.81
N VAL A 118 -18.13 12.40 -13.94
CA VAL A 118 -17.35 12.59 -15.17
C VAL A 118 -17.35 14.08 -15.48
N LYS A 119 -16.16 14.67 -15.58
CA LYS A 119 -15.95 16.08 -15.93
C LYS A 119 -14.98 16.16 -17.10
N GLY A 120 -15.51 16.47 -18.28
CA GLY A 120 -14.72 16.49 -19.51
C GLY A 120 -14.10 15.12 -19.80
N GLU A 121 -12.78 15.07 -19.90
CA GLU A 121 -12.00 13.85 -20.19
C GLU A 121 -11.53 13.10 -18.93
N THR A 122 -11.99 13.53 -17.75
CA THR A 122 -11.61 12.95 -16.47
C THR A 122 -12.81 12.33 -15.76
N ARG A 123 -12.61 11.14 -15.21
CA ARG A 123 -13.49 10.52 -14.23
C ARG A 123 -12.94 10.76 -12.83
N HIS A 124 -13.79 11.19 -11.91
CA HIS A 124 -13.47 11.43 -10.52
C HIS A 124 -14.24 10.44 -9.64
N CYS A 125 -13.50 9.68 -8.84
CA CYS A 125 -14.02 8.77 -7.82
C CYS A 125 -13.72 9.40 -6.46
N GLU A 126 -14.75 9.67 -5.67
CA GLU A 126 -14.68 10.43 -4.42
C GLU A 126 -15.34 9.64 -3.29
N GLY A 127 -14.71 9.66 -2.11
CA GLY A 127 -15.18 9.00 -0.90
C GLY A 127 -15.10 7.49 -1.02
N GLN A 128 -13.91 6.91 -0.90
CA GLN A 128 -13.78 5.44 -0.85
C GLN A 128 -14.60 4.91 0.32
N LYS A 129 -15.48 3.97 0.03
CA LYS A 129 -16.28 3.32 1.06
C LYS A 129 -15.57 2.09 1.60
N ASP A 130 -15.66 1.92 2.90
CA ASP A 130 -15.27 0.69 3.57
C ASP A 130 -16.27 -0.43 3.25
N ILE A 131 -15.80 -1.42 2.48
CA ILE A 131 -16.58 -2.59 2.08
C ILE A 131 -17.07 -3.41 3.29
N CYS A 132 -16.35 -3.39 4.42
CA CYS A 132 -16.73 -4.09 5.64
C CYS A 132 -17.91 -3.40 6.35
N ASN A 133 -18.13 -2.10 6.14
CA ASN A 133 -19.23 -1.34 6.73
C ASN A 133 -20.52 -1.38 5.90
N GLN A 134 -20.43 -1.71 4.61
CA GLN A 134 -21.60 -1.70 3.71
C GLN A 134 -22.53 -2.90 3.90
N THR A 135 -22.02 -4.01 4.41
CA THR A 135 -22.81 -5.22 4.60
C THR A 135 -23.11 -5.44 6.08
N GLY A 136 -24.24 -4.92 6.56
CA GLY A 136 -24.83 -5.30 7.84
C GLY A 136 -25.20 -6.80 7.98
N HIS A 137 -24.77 -7.63 7.03
CA HIS A 137 -25.04 -9.07 6.97
C HIS A 137 -23.89 -9.93 6.39
N LEU A 138 -22.72 -9.35 6.12
CA LEU A 138 -21.54 -10.11 5.69
C LEU A 138 -20.29 -9.56 6.36
N SER A 139 -19.91 -10.16 7.48
CA SER A 139 -18.55 -10.67 7.61
C SER A 139 -18.26 -11.49 6.33
N LEU A 140 -17.68 -10.88 5.30
CA LEU A 140 -17.33 -11.56 4.06
C LEU A 140 -16.43 -12.76 4.36
N ASN A 141 -17.01 -13.96 4.51
CA ASN A 141 -16.36 -15.27 4.67
C ASN A 141 -15.05 -15.29 5.49
N CYS A 142 -14.91 -14.39 6.46
CA CYS A 142 -13.72 -14.36 7.28
C CYS A 142 -13.74 -15.56 8.22
N PRO A 143 -12.61 -16.27 8.38
CA PRO A 143 -12.55 -17.43 9.26
C PRO A 143 -12.90 -17.07 10.71
N GLU A 144 -13.17 -18.09 11.52
CA GLU A 144 -13.38 -17.92 12.94
C GLU A 144 -12.21 -17.15 13.58
N ASN A 145 -12.51 -16.26 14.54
CA ASN A 145 -11.54 -15.39 15.19
C ASN A 145 -10.83 -14.41 14.24
N SER A 146 -11.50 -13.97 13.17
CA SER A 146 -11.03 -12.89 12.30
C SER A 146 -12.14 -11.90 11.97
N LEU A 147 -11.75 -10.66 11.71
CA LEU A 147 -12.63 -9.56 11.33
C LEU A 147 -12.29 -9.07 9.92
N CYS A 148 -13.30 -8.60 9.21
CA CYS A 148 -13.14 -7.91 7.95
C CYS A 148 -12.36 -6.60 8.18
N ALA A 149 -11.37 -6.35 7.35
CA ALA A 149 -10.64 -5.09 7.28
C ALA A 149 -10.60 -4.59 5.83
N ALA A 150 -10.78 -3.28 5.62
CA ALA A 150 -10.67 -2.68 4.30
C ALA A 150 -9.24 -2.82 3.74
N TYR A 151 -9.12 -3.12 2.44
CA TYR A 151 -7.83 -3.32 1.77
C TYR A 151 -7.71 -2.56 0.45
N GLY A 152 -8.33 -1.38 0.39
CA GLY A 152 -8.41 -0.52 -0.80
C GLY A 152 -9.77 -0.62 -1.52
N PRO A 153 -9.98 0.14 -2.61
CA PRO A 153 -11.31 0.30 -3.19
C PRO A 153 -11.88 -1.01 -3.73
N GLY A 154 -12.95 -1.50 -3.09
CA GLY A 154 -13.58 -2.79 -3.43
C GLY A 154 -12.81 -4.04 -2.98
N PHE A 155 -11.77 -3.88 -2.15
CA PHE A 155 -11.00 -4.98 -1.56
C PHE A 155 -11.13 -5.01 -0.04
N PHE A 156 -11.08 -6.22 0.50
CA PHE A 156 -11.01 -6.48 1.93
C PHE A 156 -10.00 -7.59 2.20
N GLU A 157 -9.52 -7.62 3.43
CA GLU A 157 -8.77 -8.73 4.01
C GLU A 157 -9.41 -9.18 5.31
N CYS A 158 -8.99 -10.34 5.82
CA CYS A 158 -9.42 -10.86 7.12
C CYS A 158 -8.24 -10.80 8.09
N SER A 159 -8.36 -9.93 9.09
CA SER A 159 -7.37 -9.75 10.14
C SER A 159 -7.78 -10.52 11.38
N CYS A 160 -6.84 -11.23 12.01
CA CYS A 160 -7.15 -11.96 13.25
C CYS A 160 -7.58 -10.98 14.36
N ILE A 161 -8.53 -11.41 15.20
CA ILE A 161 -8.83 -10.69 16.45
C ILE A 161 -7.64 -10.78 17.40
N ASP A 162 -7.63 -9.90 18.40
CA ASP A 162 -6.58 -9.87 19.41
C ASP A 162 -6.33 -11.25 20.03
N ASP A 163 -5.06 -11.55 20.31
CA ASP A 163 -4.55 -12.83 20.81
C ASP A 163 -4.66 -14.04 19.86
N PHE A 164 -5.26 -13.90 18.67
CA PHE A 164 -5.24 -14.95 17.64
C PHE A 164 -4.23 -14.66 16.54
N HIS A 165 -3.61 -15.72 16.01
CA HIS A 165 -2.61 -15.60 14.94
C HIS A 165 -2.57 -16.79 13.98
N GLY A 166 -1.81 -16.60 12.90
CA GLY A 166 -1.62 -17.57 11.82
C GLY A 166 -2.63 -17.40 10.68
N TYR A 167 -2.36 -18.08 9.56
CA TYR A 167 -3.12 -17.91 8.31
C TYR A 167 -4.62 -18.28 8.36
N LYS A 168 -5.09 -18.83 9.48
CA LYS A 168 -6.51 -19.15 9.76
C LYS A 168 -7.02 -18.57 11.08
N CYS A 169 -6.21 -17.80 11.80
CA CYS A 169 -6.56 -17.26 13.12
C CYS A 169 -7.02 -18.33 14.14
N LEU A 170 -6.48 -19.55 14.09
CA LEU A 170 -6.86 -20.65 14.99
C LEU A 170 -5.91 -20.82 16.18
N ARG A 171 -4.83 -20.04 16.26
CA ARG A 171 -3.82 -20.17 17.32
C ARG A 171 -3.96 -19.01 18.28
N GLU A 172 -4.23 -19.32 19.54
CA GLU A 172 -4.35 -18.36 20.61
C GLU A 172 -3.00 -18.13 21.32
N GLY A 173 -2.77 -16.92 21.80
CA GLY A 173 -1.60 -16.52 22.54
C GLY A 173 -0.38 -16.21 21.65
N LYS A 174 0.79 -16.09 22.26
CA LYS A 174 2.02 -15.71 21.54
C LYS A 174 2.70 -16.92 20.94
N PHE A 175 3.15 -16.82 19.69
CA PHE A 175 4.00 -17.84 19.08
C PHE A 175 5.22 -18.12 19.98
N PRO A 176 5.52 -19.40 20.30
CA PRO A 176 6.58 -19.74 21.27
C PRO A 176 7.98 -19.63 20.63
N ILE A 177 8.39 -18.41 20.31
CA ILE A 177 9.63 -18.06 19.60
C ILE A 177 10.83 -18.79 20.20
N VAL A 178 10.99 -18.74 21.52
CA VAL A 178 12.16 -19.32 22.22
C VAL A 178 12.23 -20.84 22.03
N LYS A 179 11.09 -21.55 22.04
CA LYS A 179 11.09 -23.01 21.89
C LYS A 179 11.51 -23.42 20.48
N VAL A 180 10.97 -22.74 19.46
CA VAL A 180 11.22 -23.07 18.06
C VAL A 180 12.61 -22.60 17.62
N PHE A 181 12.90 -21.32 17.78
CA PHE A 181 14.17 -20.75 17.35
C PHE A 181 15.33 -21.10 18.28
N GLY A 182 15.08 -21.38 19.55
CA GLY A 182 16.13 -21.86 20.46
C GLY A 182 16.67 -23.22 20.04
N LEU A 183 15.78 -24.17 19.68
CA LEU A 183 16.19 -25.48 19.17
C LEU A 183 16.95 -25.36 17.84
N LEU A 184 16.40 -24.60 16.88
CA LEU A 184 17.04 -24.38 15.58
C LEU A 184 18.39 -23.67 15.71
N GLY A 185 18.47 -22.65 16.58
CA GLY A 185 19.71 -21.93 16.86
C GLY A 185 20.77 -22.83 17.49
N ALA A 186 20.40 -23.60 18.53
CA ALA A 186 21.31 -24.53 19.18
C ALA A 186 21.84 -25.61 18.21
N SER A 187 20.97 -26.22 17.40
CA SER A 187 21.40 -27.20 16.39
C SER A 187 22.34 -26.57 15.36
N THR A 188 22.05 -25.34 14.92
CA THR A 188 22.89 -24.62 13.95
C THR A 188 24.27 -24.31 14.52
N VAL A 189 24.34 -23.86 15.77
CA VAL A 189 25.61 -23.60 16.47
C VAL A 189 26.41 -24.90 16.63
N LEU A 190 25.78 -25.98 17.06
CA LEU A 190 26.44 -27.28 17.20
C LEU A 190 27.00 -27.79 15.87
N VAL A 191 26.19 -27.74 14.81
CA VAL A 191 26.64 -28.13 13.46
C VAL A 191 27.78 -27.23 12.98
N SER A 192 27.69 -25.91 13.21
CA SER A 192 28.75 -24.96 12.83
C SER A 192 30.06 -25.24 13.57
N ILE A 193 30.00 -25.55 14.87
CA ILE A 193 31.18 -25.95 15.66
C ILE A 193 31.76 -27.26 15.13
N LEU A 194 30.91 -28.26 14.85
CA LEU A 194 31.35 -29.54 14.29
C LEU A 194 32.05 -29.33 12.95
N LEU A 195 31.41 -28.61 12.02
CA LEU A 195 31.98 -28.28 10.72
C LEU A 195 33.28 -27.48 10.86
N TRP A 196 33.35 -26.53 11.78
CA TRP A 196 34.59 -25.78 12.05
C TRP A 196 35.72 -26.71 12.51
N VAL A 197 35.45 -27.59 13.48
CA VAL A 197 36.45 -28.51 14.02
C VAL A 197 36.90 -29.53 12.98
N THR A 198 35.98 -30.10 12.20
CA THR A 198 36.31 -31.17 11.25
C THR A 198 36.86 -30.64 9.92
N GLN A 199 36.36 -29.50 9.42
CA GLN A 199 36.74 -28.97 8.11
C GLN A 199 37.90 -27.97 8.17
N ARG A 200 37.97 -27.06 9.16
CA ARG A 200 39.10 -26.08 9.22
C ARG A 200 40.40 -26.65 9.75
N ARG A 201 40.39 -27.72 10.56
CA ARG A 201 41.63 -28.34 11.08
C ARG A 201 42.45 -29.10 10.02
N LYS A 202 41.91 -29.27 8.80
CA LYS A 202 42.58 -29.98 7.69
C LYS A 202 43.06 -29.06 6.57
N VAL A 203 42.82 -27.75 6.65
CA VAL A 203 43.38 -26.77 5.70
C VAL A 203 44.75 -26.35 6.22
N LYS A 204 45.82 -26.78 5.55
CA LYS A 204 47.17 -26.20 5.77
C LYS A 204 47.12 -24.73 5.37
N SER A 205 47.65 -23.84 6.21
CA SER A 205 47.94 -22.47 5.78
C SER A 205 48.95 -22.52 4.65
N VAL A 206 48.60 -21.95 3.50
CA VAL A 206 49.59 -21.58 2.46
C VAL A 206 50.38 -20.38 2.95
#